data_AF-A0A9E4T5J1-F1
#
_entry.id   AF-A0A9E4T5J1-F1
#
_cell.length_a   1.000
_cell.length_b   1.000
_cell.length_c   1.000
_cell.angle_alpha   90.00
_cell.angle_beta   90.00
_cell.angle_gamma   90.00
#
_symmetry.space_group_name_H-M   'P 1'
#
loop_
_entity.id
_entity.type
_entity.pdbx_description
1 polymer ?
#
loop_
_entity_poly.entity_id
_entity_poly.type
_entity_poly.pdbx_seq_one_letter_code
_entity_poly.pdbx_strand_id
1 'polypeptide(L)' 'MASEKQLSREEFDHLAKLLGVDGEPAYLDELYSQTRGVFINANILREIDVSGAEPDMVFIPPAN' A
#
# COMPACT_ATOMS: atom_id res chain seq x y z
N MET A 1 -22.93 -3.67 0.47
CA MET A 1 -21.60 -4.00 1.03
C MET A 1 -20.62 -3.81 -0.10
N ALA A 2 -19.83 -2.73 -0.06
CA ALA A 2 -18.86 -2.48 -1.11
C ALA A 2 -17.86 -3.64 -1.11
N SER A 3 -17.64 -4.24 -2.27
CA SER A 3 -16.55 -5.19 -2.47
C SER A 3 -15.26 -4.40 -2.22
N GLU A 4 -14.73 -4.46 -1.01
CA GLU A 4 -13.42 -3.90 -0.68
C GLU A 4 -12.43 -4.65 -1.56
N LYS A 5 -11.95 -3.98 -2.61
CA LYS A 5 -10.97 -4.55 -3.54
C LYS A 5 -9.72 -4.90 -2.74
N GLN A 6 -9.59 -6.16 -2.35
CA GLN A 6 -8.40 -6.68 -1.68
C GLN A 6 -7.27 -6.79 -2.72
N LEU A 7 -6.05 -6.54 -2.28
CA LEU A 7 -4.85 -6.77 -3.09
C LEU A 7 -4.79 -8.25 -3.47
N SER A 8 -4.83 -8.55 -4.76
CA SER A 8 -4.66 -9.93 -5.24
C SER A 8 -3.19 -10.35 -5.20
N ARG A 9 -2.93 -11.66 -5.22
CA ARG A 9 -1.55 -12.18 -5.32
C ARG A 9 -0.87 -11.72 -6.60
N GLU A 10 -1.59 -11.73 -7.72
CA GLU A 10 -1.07 -11.30 -9.02
C GLU A 10 -0.71 -9.81 -9.04
N GLU A 11 -1.55 -8.95 -8.43
CA GLU A 11 -1.26 -7.52 -8.27
C GLU A 11 -0.02 -7.31 -7.38
N PHE A 12 0.10 -8.07 -6.29
CA PHE A 12 1.27 -8.05 -5.43
C PHE A 12 2.55 -8.44 -6.18
N ASP A 13 2.55 -9.59 -6.87
CA ASP A 13 3.73 -10.08 -7.59
C ASP A 13 4.17 -9.09 -8.69
N HIS A 14 3.21 -8.46 -9.38
CA HIS A 14 3.48 -7.42 -10.35
C HIS A 14 4.16 -6.19 -9.72
N LEU A 15 3.66 -5.72 -8.56
CA LEU A 15 4.22 -4.58 -7.85
C LEU A 15 5.60 -4.89 -7.27
N ALA A 16 5.80 -6.06 -6.67
CA ALA A 16 7.07 -6.51 -6.15
C ALA A 16 8.14 -6.48 -7.25
N LYS A 17 7.81 -7.03 -8.43
CA LYS A 17 8.68 -6.98 -9.61
C LYS A 17 8.98 -5.56 -10.06
N LEU A 18 7.98 -4.68 -10.14
CA LEU A 18 8.15 -3.30 -10.59
C LEU A 18 9.04 -2.48 -9.65
N LEU A 19 8.97 -2.76 -8.34
CA LEU A 19 9.75 -2.10 -7.30
C LEU A 19 11.13 -2.77 -7.06
N GLY A 20 11.44 -3.86 -7.76
CA GLY A 20 12.68 -4.60 -7.57
C GLY A 20 12.77 -5.31 -6.22
N VAL A 21 11.64 -5.66 -5.62
CA VAL A 21 11.59 -6.45 -4.38
C VAL A 21 11.72 -7.93 -4.75
N ASP A 22 12.79 -8.57 -4.31
CA ASP A 22 13.07 -9.99 -4.50
C ASP A 22 13.37 -10.69 -3.15
N GLY A 23 13.48 -12.01 -3.19
CA GLY A 23 13.78 -12.83 -2.02
C GLY A 23 13.29 -14.27 -2.15
N GLU A 24 13.51 -15.05 -1.09
CA GLU A 24 13.01 -16.42 -1.00
C GLU A 24 11.47 -16.48 -1.05
N PRO A 25 10.86 -17.52 -1.61
CA PRO A 25 9.40 -17.62 -1.72
C PRO A 25 8.67 -17.41 -0.38
N ALA A 26 9.20 -17.97 0.71
CA ALA A 26 8.62 -17.82 2.05
C ALA A 26 8.58 -16.36 2.53
N TYR A 27 9.60 -15.57 2.17
CA TYR A 27 9.65 -14.14 2.48
C TYR A 27 8.58 -13.38 1.69
N LEU A 28 8.44 -13.66 0.39
CA LEU A 28 7.43 -13.01 -0.45
C LEU A 28 5.99 -13.37 -0.04
N ASP A 29 5.78 -14.59 0.43
CA ASP A 29 4.48 -15.03 0.97
C ASP A 29 4.11 -14.29 2.27
N GLU A 30 5.08 -14.13 3.19
CA GLU A 30 4.87 -13.34 4.40
C GLU A 30 4.62 -11.87 4.06
N LEU A 31 5.42 -11.30 3.17
CA LEU A 31 5.27 -9.91 2.71
C LEU A 31 3.91 -9.66 2.06
N TYR A 32 3.40 -10.60 1.25
CA TYR A 32 2.05 -10.51 0.69
C TYR A 32 0.99 -10.46 1.79
N SER A 33 1.09 -11.34 2.79
CA SER A 33 0.16 -11.39 3.92
C SER A 33 0.12 -10.07 4.69
N GLN A 34 1.30 -9.51 4.99
CA GLN A 34 1.42 -8.22 5.68
C GLN A 34 0.87 -7.06 4.83
N THR A 35 1.22 -7.02 3.54
CA THR A 35 0.76 -5.97 2.61
C THR A 35 -0.76 -5.97 2.49
N ARG A 36 -1.38 -7.17 2.41
CA ARG A 36 -2.84 -7.30 2.38
C ARG A 36 -3.49 -6.77 3.65
N GLY A 37 -2.88 -6.99 4.83
CA GLY A 37 -3.32 -6.41 6.09
C GLY A 37 -3.33 -4.88 6.08
N VAL A 38 -2.30 -4.25 5.52
CA VAL A 38 -2.23 -2.78 5.36
C VAL A 38 -3.32 -2.27 4.43
N PHE A 39 -3.56 -2.95 3.30
CA PHE A 39 -4.62 -2.56 2.35
C PHE A 39 -6.02 -2.57 2.98
N ILE A 40 -6.32 -3.56 3.82
CA ILE A 40 -7.60 -3.64 4.53
C ILE A 40 -7.72 -2.46 5.51
N ASN A 41 -6.67 -2.19 6.28
CA ASN A 41 -6.69 -1.09 7.24
C ASN A 41 -6.76 0.29 6.55
N ALA A 42 -6.17 0.44 5.37
CA ALA A 42 -6.22 1.68 4.60
C ALA A 42 -7.62 2.03 4.07
N ASN A 43 -8.59 1.10 4.09
CA ASN A 43 -9.96 1.39 3.68
C ASN A 43 -10.60 2.49 4.53
N ILE A 44 -10.24 2.61 5.81
CA ILE A 44 -10.72 3.68 6.70
C ILE A 44 -10.34 5.08 6.19
N LEU A 45 -9.23 5.20 5.45
CA LEU A 45 -8.78 6.49 4.91
C LEU A 45 -9.73 6.99 3.83
N ARG A 46 -10.47 6.09 3.15
CA ARG A 46 -11.45 6.47 2.12
C ARG A 46 -12.69 7.14 2.70
N GLU A 47 -12.94 6.98 3.99
CA GLU A 47 -14.08 7.58 4.69
C GLU A 47 -13.78 8.99 5.19
N ILE A 48 -12.52 9.44 5.10
CA ILE A 48 -12.11 10.78 5.51
C ILE A 48 -12.55 11.78 4.44
N ASP A 49 -13.41 12.71 4.81
CA ASP A 49 -13.76 13.85 3.95
C ASP A 49 -12.58 14.82 3.87
N VAL A 50 -12.01 14.93 2.68
CA VAL A 50 -10.91 15.85 2.35
C VAL A 50 -11.38 16.97 1.42
N SER A 51 -12.69 17.19 1.30
CA SER A 51 -13.25 18.23 0.44
C SER A 51 -12.77 19.62 0.86
N GLY A 52 -12.14 20.33 -0.08
CA GLY A 52 -11.59 21.67 0.17
C GLY A 52 -10.25 21.69 0.90
N ALA A 53 -9.66 20.53 1.22
CA ALA A 53 -8.29 20.43 1.69
C ALA A 53 -7.31 20.34 0.50
N GLU A 54 -6.22 21.09 0.57
CA GLU A 54 -5.09 20.90 -0.34
C GLU A 54 -4.12 19.85 0.23
N PRO A 55 -3.56 18.95 -0.59
CA PRO A 55 -2.51 18.04 -0.14
C PRO A 55 -1.31 18.85 0.37
N ASP A 56 -0.78 18.45 1.53
CA ASP A 56 0.48 19.01 2.00
C ASP A 56 1.62 18.49 1.12
N MET A 57 2.17 19.39 0.29
CA MET A 57 3.27 19.09 -0.64
C MET A 57 4.64 19.49 -0.08
N VAL A 58 4.72 19.92 1.18
CA VAL A 58 5.95 20.42 1.79
C VAL A 58 6.93 19.26 2.01
N PHE A 59 7.92 19.16 1.13
CA PHE A 59 9.10 18.30 1.33
C PHE A 59 10.21 19.11 1.98
N ILE A 60 10.50 18.85 3.26
CA ILE A 60 11.66 19.42 3.97
C ILE A 60 12.71 18.31 4.06
N PRO A 61 13.73 18.29 3.17
CA PRO A 61 14.82 17.34 3.31
C PRO A 61 15.58 17.61 4.62
N PRO A 62 16.13 16.57 5.27
CA PRO A 62 16.96 16.77 6.44
C PRO A 62 18.12 17.71 6.10
N ALA A 63 18.30 18.77 6.89
CA ALA A 63 19.52 19.56 6.87
C ALA A 63 20.62 18.71 7.52
N ASN A 64 21.65 18.41 6.74
CA ASN A 64 22.86 17.63 7.05
C ASN A 64 23.19 17.40 8.53
#